data_AF-W1RRK4-F1
#
_entry.id   AF-W1RRK4-F1
#
_cell.length_a   1.000
_cell.length_b   1.000
_cell.length_c   1.000
_cell.angle_alpha   90.00
_cell.angle_beta   90.00
_cell.angle_gamma   90.00
#
_symmetry.space_group_name_H-M   'P 1'
#
loop_
_entity.id
_entity.type
_entity.pdbx_description
1 polymer ?
#
loop_
_entity_poly.entity_id
_entity_poly.type
_entity_poly.pdbx_seq_one_letter_code
_entity_poly.pdbx_strand_id
1 'polypeptide(L)'
;MNEIDKQYSRLFSLQDDAVKPEYMEWLNFLVNIDVITEALKICTTIEFPEDPTSPFYVTFALSLQNYFINAQGLLENNKFSSGGERPNRFKALVTIAKSVQNKVAHKGLWIATPVRGAVFGKGLYVFYSYPTKELKESLDEMKTYELKRECKRGILDIKKGKIEEKYDLAFELLENQYQDDLFHILEFMKQHYKDFVGYILNEYRKKLQKKDFEKYSVLRKEAGYRTIEERVESITSVYRDLCKRL
;
A
#
# COMPACT_ATOMS: atom_id res chain seq x y z
N MET A 1 -0.14 43.68 7.90
CA MET A 1 -0.11 42.27 7.44
C MET A 1 0.34 41.43 8.62
N ASN A 2 -0.53 40.57 9.15
CA ASN A 2 -0.18 39.78 10.34
C ASN A 2 0.87 38.71 9.98
N GLU A 3 1.43 38.04 10.98
CA GLU A 3 2.50 37.05 10.80
C GLU A 3 2.04 35.83 9.96
N ILE A 4 0.77 35.46 10.12
CA ILE A 4 0.08 34.40 9.38
C ILE A 4 -0.06 34.79 7.90
N ASP A 5 -0.47 36.02 7.59
CA ASP A 5 -0.58 36.54 6.21
C ASP A 5 0.79 36.59 5.52
N LYS A 6 1.87 36.90 6.27
CA LYS A 6 3.25 36.83 5.76
C LYS A 6 3.68 35.40 5.45
N GLN A 7 3.35 34.44 6.31
CA GLN A 7 3.65 33.02 6.12
C GLN A 7 2.88 32.44 4.91
N TYR A 8 1.58 32.72 4.82
CA TYR A 8 0.76 32.30 3.67
C TYR A 8 1.27 32.95 2.38
N SER A 9 1.55 34.25 2.37
CA SER A 9 2.07 34.96 1.19
C SER A 9 3.42 34.39 0.70
N ARG A 10 4.30 33.96 1.62
CA ARG A 10 5.56 33.27 1.27
C ARG A 10 5.35 31.85 0.74
N LEU A 11 4.41 31.08 1.31
CA LEU A 11 4.04 29.77 0.77
C LEU A 11 3.39 29.90 -0.63
N PHE A 12 2.60 30.95 -0.86
CA PHE A 12 2.04 31.29 -2.17
C PHE A 12 3.11 31.74 -3.16
N SER A 13 4.22 32.36 -2.72
CA SER A 13 5.35 32.74 -3.59
C SER A 13 6.08 31.54 -4.23
N LEU A 14 5.84 30.33 -3.74
CA LEU A 14 6.29 29.08 -4.35
C LEU A 14 5.30 28.53 -5.37
N GLN A 15 4.20 29.22 -5.69
CA GLN A 15 3.18 28.68 -6.60
C GLN A 15 3.74 28.35 -7.99
N ASP A 16 4.71 29.13 -8.46
CA ASP A 16 5.36 29.01 -9.77
C ASP A 16 6.73 28.32 -9.73
N ASP A 17 7.13 27.80 -8.57
CA ASP A 17 8.43 27.14 -8.42
C ASP A 17 8.40 25.75 -9.06
N ALA A 18 9.35 25.49 -9.97
CA ALA A 18 9.37 24.29 -10.80
C ALA A 18 9.46 22.97 -9.99
N VAL A 19 9.89 23.04 -8.73
CA VAL A 19 10.06 21.89 -7.83
C VAL A 19 8.79 21.61 -7.02
N LYS A 20 7.82 22.53 -7.00
CA LYS A 20 6.55 22.40 -6.25
C LYS A 20 5.78 21.13 -6.57
N PRO A 21 5.59 20.73 -7.86
CA PRO A 21 4.78 19.55 -8.18
C PRO A 21 5.41 18.29 -7.61
N GLU A 22 6.74 18.16 -7.74
CA GLU A 22 7.50 17.05 -7.19
C GLU A 22 7.39 17.04 -5.65
N TYR A 23 7.58 18.19 -4.99
CA TYR A 23 7.45 18.32 -3.54
C TYR A 23 6.05 17.92 -3.01
N MET A 24 4.98 18.31 -3.71
CA MET A 24 3.61 17.95 -3.33
C MET A 24 3.31 16.47 -3.59
N GLU A 25 3.85 15.90 -4.66
CA GLU A 25 3.79 14.45 -4.92
C GLU A 25 4.43 13.68 -3.75
N TRP A 26 5.58 14.15 -3.26
CA TRP A 26 6.25 13.58 -2.10
C TRP A 26 5.45 13.70 -0.79
N LEU A 27 4.77 14.83 -0.54
CA LEU A 27 3.92 14.96 0.64
C LEU A 27 2.69 14.03 0.57
N ASN A 28 2.02 13.98 -0.58
CA ASN A 28 0.89 13.08 -0.80
C ASN A 28 1.32 11.61 -0.62
N PHE A 29 2.52 11.28 -1.05
CA PHE A 29 3.11 9.97 -0.82
C PHE A 29 3.19 9.61 0.68
N LEU A 30 3.74 10.50 1.50
CA LEU A 30 3.89 10.27 2.94
C LEU A 30 2.53 10.16 3.65
N VAL A 31 1.55 10.96 3.22
CA VAL A 31 0.16 10.88 3.73
C VAL A 31 -0.45 9.50 3.44
N ASN A 32 -0.24 8.93 2.25
CA ASN A 32 -0.72 7.60 1.93
C ASN A 32 -0.05 6.52 2.81
N ILE A 33 1.24 6.63 3.15
CA ILE A 33 1.86 5.70 4.11
C ILE A 33 1.19 5.81 5.48
N ASP A 34 0.90 7.01 5.95
CA ASP A 34 0.22 7.20 7.23
C ASP A 34 -1.15 6.51 7.24
N VAL A 35 -1.94 6.65 6.16
CA VAL A 35 -3.23 5.98 6.01
C VAL A 35 -3.10 4.45 6.00
N ILE A 36 -2.15 3.90 5.23
CA ILE A 36 -1.88 2.46 5.19
C ILE A 36 -1.45 1.94 6.57
N THR A 37 -0.62 2.71 7.28
CA THR A 37 -0.12 2.36 8.61
C THR A 37 -1.24 2.36 9.64
N GLU A 38 -2.12 3.35 9.61
CA GLU A 38 -3.26 3.44 10.53
C GLU A 38 -4.28 2.33 10.25
N ALA A 39 -4.59 2.08 8.97
CA ALA A 39 -5.44 0.97 8.57
C ALA A 39 -4.92 -0.38 9.09
N LEU A 40 -3.60 -0.62 8.96
CA LEU A 40 -2.99 -1.84 9.48
C LEU A 40 -3.09 -1.94 11.00
N LYS A 41 -2.82 -0.85 11.75
CA LYS A 41 -2.95 -0.84 13.21
C LYS A 41 -4.36 -1.19 13.67
N ILE A 42 -5.37 -0.64 13.01
CA ILE A 42 -6.78 -0.94 13.29
C ILE A 42 -7.05 -2.42 13.05
N CYS A 43 -6.65 -2.96 11.89
CA CYS A 43 -6.82 -4.37 11.57
C CYS A 43 -6.05 -5.31 12.51
N THR A 44 -4.88 -4.92 13.00
CA THR A 44 -4.12 -5.75 13.96
C THR A 44 -4.63 -5.68 15.39
N THR A 45 -5.35 -4.61 15.73
CA THR A 45 -5.95 -4.45 17.08
C THR A 45 -7.29 -5.17 17.16
N ILE A 46 -8.09 -5.08 16.11
CA ILE A 46 -9.37 -5.78 15.95
C ILE A 46 -9.06 -7.15 15.38
N GLU A 47 -8.33 -7.98 16.12
CA GLU A 47 -7.74 -9.15 15.50
C GLU A 47 -8.81 -10.19 15.12
N PHE A 48 -9.97 -10.21 15.78
CA PHE A 48 -10.99 -11.22 15.52
C PHE A 48 -12.41 -10.76 15.96
N PRO A 49 -13.28 -10.31 15.05
CA PRO A 49 -14.69 -10.09 15.40
C PRO A 49 -15.37 -11.42 15.76
N GLU A 50 -16.19 -11.42 16.81
CA GLU A 50 -16.94 -12.61 17.25
C GLU A 50 -18.08 -12.96 16.28
N ASP A 51 -18.61 -11.95 15.59
CA ASP A 51 -19.69 -12.12 14.61
C ASP A 51 -19.58 -11.11 13.42
N PRO A 52 -20.13 -11.44 12.24
CA PRO A 52 -20.08 -10.58 11.05
C PRO A 52 -21.01 -9.35 11.06
N THR A 53 -21.91 -9.26 12.03
CA THR A 53 -22.84 -8.15 12.28
C THR A 53 -22.29 -7.13 13.28
N SER A 54 -21.18 -7.45 13.95
CA SER A 54 -20.50 -6.57 14.89
C SER A 54 -20.00 -5.29 14.21
N PRO A 55 -20.12 -4.11 14.84
CA PRO A 55 -19.51 -2.87 14.34
C PRO A 55 -18.00 -3.00 14.09
N PHE A 56 -17.31 -3.84 14.88
CA PHE A 56 -15.89 -4.13 14.71
C PHE A 56 -15.58 -4.81 13.39
N TYR A 57 -16.49 -5.65 12.88
CA TYR A 57 -16.38 -6.28 11.57
C TYR A 57 -16.42 -5.22 10.46
N VAL A 58 -17.39 -4.32 10.50
CA VAL A 58 -17.50 -3.23 9.51
C VAL A 58 -16.26 -2.32 9.54
N THR A 59 -15.78 -1.94 10.72
CA THR A 59 -14.55 -1.15 10.87
C THR A 59 -13.34 -1.88 10.29
N PHE A 60 -13.22 -3.19 10.52
CA PHE A 60 -12.13 -4.00 9.96
C PHE A 60 -12.18 -4.01 8.43
N ALA A 61 -13.35 -4.28 7.84
CA ALA A 61 -13.54 -4.31 6.39
C ALA A 61 -13.18 -2.97 5.72
N LEU A 62 -13.60 -1.85 6.33
CA LEU A 62 -13.28 -0.51 5.85
C LEU A 62 -11.77 -0.22 5.94
N SER A 63 -11.12 -0.59 7.04
CA SER A 63 -9.66 -0.43 7.18
C SER A 63 -8.89 -1.26 6.16
N LEU A 64 -9.31 -2.50 5.92
CA LEU A 64 -8.72 -3.36 4.89
C LEU A 64 -8.84 -2.74 3.49
N GLN A 65 -10.01 -2.21 3.16
CA GLN A 65 -10.22 -1.49 1.90
C GLN A 65 -9.32 -0.26 1.78
N ASN A 66 -9.27 0.56 2.83
CA ASN A 66 -8.40 1.74 2.86
C ASN A 66 -6.94 1.36 2.67
N TYR A 67 -6.47 0.28 3.30
CA TYR A 67 -5.11 -0.21 3.14
C TYR A 67 -4.78 -0.49 1.67
N PHE A 68 -5.57 -1.34 1.01
CA PHE A 68 -5.23 -1.80 -0.35
C PHE A 68 -5.42 -0.73 -1.42
N ILE A 69 -6.42 0.16 -1.29
CA ILE A 69 -6.61 1.29 -2.21
C ILE A 69 -5.41 2.24 -2.13
N ASN A 70 -4.98 2.62 -0.93
CA ASN A 70 -3.87 3.55 -0.77
C ASN A 70 -2.53 2.90 -1.15
N ALA A 71 -2.33 1.60 -0.87
CA ALA A 71 -1.14 0.87 -1.31
C ALA A 71 -1.03 0.82 -2.85
N GLN A 72 -2.16 0.58 -3.54
CA GLN A 72 -2.17 0.60 -5.00
C GLN A 72 -1.95 2.02 -5.57
N GLY A 73 -2.60 3.03 -4.97
CA GLY A 73 -2.37 4.43 -5.32
C GLY A 73 -0.90 4.83 -5.18
N LEU A 74 -0.22 4.34 -4.14
CA LEU A 74 1.21 4.52 -4.00
C LEU A 74 2.00 3.89 -5.14
N LEU A 75 1.64 2.71 -5.65
CA LEU A 75 2.39 2.08 -6.73
C LEU A 75 2.19 2.72 -8.10
N GLU A 76 0.96 3.12 -8.41
CA GLU A 76 0.59 3.63 -9.74
C GLU A 76 1.02 5.09 -9.93
N ASN A 77 0.91 5.90 -8.87
CA ASN A 77 1.31 7.30 -8.93
C ASN A 77 2.83 7.45 -8.84
N ASN A 78 3.51 6.51 -8.19
CA ASN A 78 4.95 6.56 -8.08
C ASN A 78 5.65 6.06 -9.35
N LYS A 79 6.15 7.02 -10.14
CA LYS A 79 7.25 6.79 -11.10
C LYS A 79 8.59 6.46 -10.39
N PHE A 80 8.57 5.81 -9.22
CA PHE A 80 9.76 5.28 -8.55
C PHE A 80 10.46 4.15 -9.33
N SER A 81 9.93 3.80 -10.51
CA SER A 81 10.42 2.76 -11.41
C SER A 81 11.55 3.17 -12.37
N SER A 82 12.10 4.38 -12.29
CA SER A 82 13.11 4.82 -13.29
C SER A 82 14.57 4.45 -12.96
N GLY A 83 14.88 3.73 -11.88
CA GLY A 83 16.29 3.50 -11.52
C GLY A 83 16.71 2.17 -10.86
N GLY A 84 15.78 1.31 -10.41
CA GLY A 84 16.15 0.08 -9.71
C GLY A 84 15.25 -1.11 -10.03
N GLU A 85 15.85 -2.29 -10.17
CA GLU A 85 15.12 -3.55 -10.29
C GLU A 85 14.43 -3.87 -8.96
N ARG A 86 13.11 -4.11 -9.01
CA ARG A 86 12.32 -4.45 -7.83
C ARG A 86 12.56 -5.90 -7.45
N PRO A 87 12.70 -6.24 -6.15
CA PRO A 87 12.79 -7.64 -5.72
C PRO A 87 11.60 -8.46 -6.19
N ASN A 88 11.83 -9.72 -6.60
CA ASN A 88 10.77 -10.60 -7.09
C ASN A 88 9.63 -10.80 -6.08
N ARG A 89 9.97 -10.98 -4.81
CA ARG A 89 8.99 -11.04 -3.71
C ARG A 89 8.11 -9.79 -3.66
N PHE A 90 8.69 -8.60 -3.82
CA PHE A 90 7.94 -7.35 -3.84
C PHE A 90 6.98 -7.32 -5.05
N LYS A 91 7.45 -7.70 -6.24
CA LYS A 91 6.60 -7.79 -7.45
C LYS A 91 5.40 -8.74 -7.23
N ALA A 92 5.63 -9.89 -6.61
CA ALA A 92 4.60 -10.89 -6.28
C ALA A 92 3.56 -10.34 -5.30
N LEU A 93 4.01 -9.82 -4.15
CA LEU A 93 3.14 -9.24 -3.11
C LEU A 93 2.24 -8.13 -3.67
N VAL A 94 2.81 -7.22 -4.46
CA VAL A 94 2.07 -6.14 -5.11
C VAL A 94 1.00 -6.67 -6.06
N THR A 95 1.31 -7.74 -6.80
CA THR A 95 0.38 -8.34 -7.76
C THR A 95 -0.80 -9.00 -7.04
N ILE A 96 -0.54 -9.71 -5.94
CA ILE A 96 -1.58 -10.28 -5.09
C ILE A 96 -2.44 -9.16 -4.47
N ALA A 97 -1.82 -8.12 -3.92
CA ALA A 97 -2.53 -6.98 -3.33
C ALA A 97 -3.45 -6.28 -4.34
N LYS A 98 -3.03 -6.17 -5.61
CA LYS A 98 -3.87 -5.62 -6.69
C LYS A 98 -5.08 -6.52 -6.99
N SER A 99 -4.92 -7.84 -6.96
CA SER A 99 -6.05 -8.77 -7.13
C SER A 99 -7.06 -8.62 -5.99
N VAL A 100 -6.57 -8.53 -4.74
CA VAL A 100 -7.42 -8.25 -3.57
C VAL A 100 -8.16 -6.93 -3.75
N GLN A 101 -7.47 -5.85 -4.15
CA GLN A 101 -8.08 -4.53 -4.37
C GLN A 101 -9.13 -4.51 -5.49
N ASN A 102 -8.89 -5.20 -6.61
CA ASN A 102 -9.88 -5.28 -7.70
C ASN A 102 -11.17 -5.95 -7.24
N LYS A 103 -11.08 -7.00 -6.41
CA LYS A 103 -12.29 -7.60 -5.81
C LYS A 103 -13.04 -6.62 -4.90
N VAL A 104 -12.33 -5.79 -4.13
CA VAL A 104 -12.91 -4.68 -3.35
C VAL A 104 -13.64 -3.68 -4.26
N ALA A 105 -12.99 -3.23 -5.32
CA ALA A 105 -13.53 -2.22 -6.23
C ALA A 105 -14.77 -2.69 -7.01
N HIS A 106 -14.82 -3.97 -7.42
CA HIS A 106 -15.95 -4.52 -8.17
C HIS A 106 -17.17 -4.85 -7.31
N LYS A 107 -17.00 -5.14 -6.01
CA LYS A 107 -18.09 -5.52 -5.09
C LYS A 107 -18.54 -4.38 -4.15
N GLY A 108 -17.92 -3.20 -4.22
CA GLY A 108 -18.25 -2.02 -3.41
C GLY A 108 -17.69 -2.07 -1.99
N LEU A 109 -18.01 -3.12 -1.24
CA LEU A 109 -17.38 -3.51 0.01
C LEU A 109 -17.03 -4.99 -0.11
N TRP A 110 -15.75 -5.32 -0.26
CA TRP A 110 -15.37 -6.73 -0.22
C TRP A 110 -15.32 -7.19 1.24
N ILE A 111 -16.36 -7.93 1.60
CA ILE A 111 -16.41 -8.71 2.81
C ILE A 111 -15.76 -10.04 2.47
N ALA A 112 -14.53 -10.27 2.94
CA ALA A 112 -13.90 -11.59 2.79
C ALA A 112 -14.76 -12.64 3.51
N THR A 113 -14.69 -13.89 3.05
CA THR A 113 -15.53 -14.96 3.59
C THR A 113 -15.24 -15.10 5.08
N PRO A 114 -16.23 -14.89 5.96
CA PRO A 114 -16.05 -15.09 7.39
C PRO A 114 -15.88 -16.59 7.63
N VAL A 115 -14.65 -17.01 7.92
CA VAL A 115 -14.39 -18.41 8.29
C VAL A 115 -14.34 -18.47 9.82
N ARG A 116 -15.05 -19.44 10.41
CA ARG A 116 -14.91 -19.71 11.84
C ARG A 116 -13.70 -20.60 12.07
N GLY A 117 -12.77 -20.12 12.89
CA GLY A 117 -11.62 -20.89 13.37
C GLY A 117 -11.49 -20.77 14.88
N ALA A 118 -10.70 -21.66 15.48
CA ALA A 118 -10.38 -21.58 16.90
C ALA A 118 -9.05 -20.85 17.09
N VAL A 119 -9.05 -19.79 17.89
CA VAL A 119 -7.82 -19.15 18.38
C VAL A 119 -7.50 -19.72 19.75
N PHE A 120 -6.26 -20.23 19.91
CA PHE A 120 -5.81 -20.81 21.17
C PHE A 120 -6.00 -19.81 22.32
N GLY A 121 -6.68 -20.24 23.39
CA GLY A 121 -6.96 -19.43 24.57
C GLY A 121 -8.00 -18.33 24.41
N LYS A 122 -8.59 -18.15 23.21
CA LYS A 122 -9.62 -17.12 22.98
C LYS A 122 -10.96 -17.69 22.49
N GLY A 123 -11.00 -18.91 21.92
CA GLY A 123 -12.24 -19.55 21.48
C GLY A 123 -12.49 -19.40 19.98
N LEU A 124 -13.77 -19.51 19.55
CA LEU A 124 -14.15 -19.44 18.14
C LEU A 124 -14.29 -18.00 17.67
N TYR A 125 -13.66 -17.69 16.54
CA TYR A 125 -13.63 -16.35 15.96
C TYR A 125 -13.87 -16.35 14.46
N VAL A 126 -14.26 -15.19 13.94
CA VAL A 126 -14.38 -14.95 12.50
C VAL A 126 -13.07 -14.39 11.95
N PHE A 127 -12.55 -15.05 10.92
CA PHE A 127 -11.38 -14.62 10.16
C PHE A 127 -11.81 -14.07 8.80
N TYR A 128 -11.18 -12.97 8.38
CA TYR A 128 -11.24 -12.54 6.99
C TYR A 128 -10.29 -13.42 6.18
N SER A 129 -10.87 -14.40 5.51
CA SER A 129 -10.15 -15.32 4.66
C SER A 129 -10.78 -15.37 3.28
N TYR A 130 -10.02 -15.88 2.34
CA TYR A 130 -10.45 -16.00 0.97
C TYR A 130 -9.98 -17.33 0.39
N PRO A 131 -10.85 -18.09 -0.31
CA PRO A 131 -10.39 -19.34 -0.91
C PRO A 131 -9.19 -19.10 -1.82
N THR A 132 -8.07 -19.75 -1.55
CA THR A 132 -6.82 -19.57 -2.29
C THR A 132 -7.03 -19.87 -3.78
N LYS A 133 -7.91 -20.84 -4.09
CA LYS A 133 -8.32 -21.15 -5.47
C LYS A 133 -8.97 -19.96 -6.17
N GLU A 134 -9.92 -19.28 -5.53
CA GLU A 134 -10.56 -18.10 -6.13
C GLU A 134 -9.55 -16.95 -6.31
N LEU A 135 -8.50 -16.86 -5.48
CA LEU A 135 -7.42 -15.89 -5.66
C LEU A 135 -6.60 -16.18 -6.90
N LYS A 136 -6.25 -17.45 -7.09
CA LYS A 136 -5.55 -17.89 -8.30
C LYS A 136 -6.36 -17.60 -9.56
N GLU A 137 -7.66 -17.92 -9.55
CA GLU A 137 -8.58 -17.60 -10.65
C GLU A 137 -8.62 -16.09 -10.95
N SER A 138 -8.72 -15.25 -9.91
CA SER A 138 -8.71 -13.80 -10.09
C SER A 138 -7.38 -13.27 -10.67
N LEU A 139 -6.25 -13.85 -10.27
CA LEU A 139 -4.95 -13.52 -10.84
C LEU A 139 -4.86 -13.90 -12.33
N ASP A 140 -5.36 -15.08 -12.70
CA ASP A 140 -5.41 -15.52 -14.10
C ASP A 140 -6.31 -14.63 -14.98
N GLU A 141 -7.47 -14.23 -14.46
CA GLU A 141 -8.36 -13.27 -15.13
C GLU A 141 -7.65 -11.94 -15.38
N MET A 142 -6.93 -11.43 -14.37
CA MET A 142 -6.16 -10.19 -14.50
C MET A 142 -5.01 -10.31 -15.49
N LYS A 143 -4.27 -11.43 -15.48
CA LYS A 143 -3.22 -11.74 -16.47
C LYS A 143 -3.81 -11.71 -17.88
N THR A 144 -4.92 -12.40 -18.08
CA THR A 144 -5.63 -12.48 -19.36
C THR A 144 -6.09 -11.10 -19.85
N TYR A 145 -6.68 -10.31 -18.95
CA TYR A 145 -7.11 -8.96 -19.27
C TYR A 145 -5.94 -8.04 -19.65
N GLU A 146 -4.84 -8.10 -18.91
CA GLU A 146 -3.65 -7.30 -19.16
C GLU A 146 -3.01 -7.64 -20.52
N LEU A 147 -2.88 -8.94 -20.84
CA LEU A 147 -2.40 -9.40 -22.15
C LEU A 147 -3.31 -8.90 -23.28
N LYS A 148 -4.65 -9.02 -23.13
CA LYS A 148 -5.62 -8.52 -24.12
C LYS A 148 -5.49 -7.00 -24.30
N ARG A 149 -5.28 -6.24 -23.22
CA ARG A 149 -5.12 -4.79 -23.26
C ARG A 149 -3.86 -4.38 -24.02
N GLU A 150 -2.72 -5.01 -23.74
CA GLU A 150 -1.47 -4.68 -24.43
C GLU A 150 -1.45 -5.18 -25.89
N CYS A 151 -2.18 -6.26 -26.20
CA CYS A 151 -2.44 -6.69 -27.57
C CYS A 151 -3.20 -5.61 -28.36
N LYS A 152 -4.28 -5.06 -27.80
CA LYS A 152 -5.02 -3.95 -28.42
C LYS A 152 -4.19 -2.69 -28.62
N ARG A 153 -3.13 -2.50 -27.82
CA ARG A 153 -2.18 -1.38 -27.94
C ARG A 153 -1.05 -1.64 -28.93
N GLY A 154 -0.97 -2.84 -29.52
CA GLY A 154 0.08 -3.22 -30.47
C GLY A 154 1.47 -3.38 -29.84
N ILE A 155 1.56 -3.55 -28.51
CA ILE A 155 2.83 -3.65 -27.78
C ILE A 155 2.95 -4.94 -26.97
N LEU A 156 2.11 -5.95 -27.26
CA LEU A 156 2.11 -7.23 -26.54
C LEU A 156 3.49 -7.89 -26.58
N ASP A 157 4.12 -7.99 -27.75
CA ASP A 157 5.41 -8.67 -27.90
C ASP A 157 6.52 -8.02 -27.05
N ILE A 158 6.40 -6.73 -26.76
CA ILE A 158 7.34 -5.97 -25.93
C ILE A 158 7.08 -6.22 -24.43
N LYS A 159 5.82 -6.47 -24.04
CA LYS A 159 5.38 -6.53 -22.64
C LYS A 159 5.09 -7.93 -22.13
N LYS A 160 4.86 -8.90 -23.02
CA LYS A 160 4.36 -10.24 -22.69
C LYS A 160 5.22 -10.94 -21.62
N GLY A 161 6.53 -11.03 -21.82
CA GLY A 161 7.43 -11.66 -20.84
C GLY A 161 7.39 -11.01 -19.46
N LYS A 162 7.30 -9.67 -19.40
CA LYS A 162 7.18 -8.94 -18.12
C LYS A 162 5.83 -9.15 -17.44
N ILE A 163 4.77 -9.32 -18.22
CA ILE A 163 3.43 -9.64 -17.72
C ILE A 163 3.47 -11.07 -17.15
N GLU A 164 3.94 -12.05 -17.93
CA GLU A 164 4.03 -13.44 -17.51
C GLU A 164 4.88 -13.60 -16.24
N GLU A 165 6.11 -13.09 -16.23
CA GLU A 165 7.00 -13.11 -15.06
C GLU A 165 6.32 -12.59 -13.79
N LYS A 166 5.63 -11.45 -13.88
CA LYS A 166 4.96 -10.82 -12.73
C LYS A 166 3.89 -11.73 -12.11
N TYR A 167 3.07 -12.38 -12.93
CA TYR A 167 2.01 -13.26 -12.42
C TYR A 167 2.56 -14.61 -11.97
N ASP A 168 3.58 -15.14 -12.66
CA ASP A 168 4.22 -16.41 -12.29
C ASP A 168 4.88 -16.29 -10.90
N LEU A 169 5.54 -15.16 -10.62
CA LEU A 169 6.05 -14.84 -9.27
C LEU A 169 4.95 -14.75 -8.20
N ALA A 170 3.75 -14.27 -8.56
CA ALA A 170 2.61 -14.22 -7.64
C ALA A 170 2.07 -15.61 -7.32
N PHE A 171 1.97 -16.49 -8.34
CA PHE A 171 1.57 -17.88 -8.16
C PHE A 171 2.58 -18.65 -7.30
N GLU A 172 3.88 -18.53 -7.59
CA GLU A 172 4.95 -19.14 -6.83
C GLU A 172 4.88 -18.72 -5.35
N LEU A 173 4.63 -17.43 -5.07
CA LEU A 173 4.51 -16.95 -3.70
C LEU A 173 3.30 -17.55 -2.98
N LEU A 174 2.15 -17.66 -3.65
CA LEU A 174 0.96 -18.33 -3.08
C LEU A 174 1.23 -19.81 -2.80
N GLU A 175 1.89 -20.52 -3.71
CA GLU A 175 2.19 -21.95 -3.57
C GLU A 175 3.23 -22.27 -2.51
N ASN A 176 4.16 -21.35 -2.25
CA ASN A 176 5.22 -21.59 -1.29
C ASN A 176 4.91 -21.07 0.12
N GLN A 177 4.06 -20.03 0.25
CA GLN A 177 3.85 -19.34 1.54
C GLN A 177 2.39 -19.28 2.00
N TYR A 178 1.44 -19.56 1.12
CA TYR A 178 0.00 -19.53 1.43
C TYR A 178 -0.64 -20.84 0.94
N GLN A 179 -0.12 -21.96 1.43
CA GLN A 179 -0.49 -23.32 0.98
C GLN A 179 -1.86 -23.77 1.44
N ASP A 180 -2.46 -23.07 2.38
CA ASP A 180 -3.78 -23.39 2.89
C ASP A 180 -4.86 -23.18 1.82
N ASP A 181 -5.96 -23.92 1.95
CA ASP A 181 -7.17 -23.69 1.14
C ASP A 181 -7.72 -22.27 1.31
N LEU A 182 -7.35 -21.62 2.41
CA LEU A 182 -7.76 -20.29 2.80
C LEU A 182 -6.57 -19.33 2.88
N PHE A 183 -6.62 -18.28 2.09
CA PHE A 183 -5.73 -17.14 2.15
C PHE A 183 -6.15 -16.19 3.27
N HIS A 184 -5.35 -16.12 4.34
CA HIS A 184 -5.58 -15.25 5.48
C HIS A 184 -5.10 -13.82 5.20
N ILE A 185 -6.05 -12.89 5.01
CA ILE A 185 -5.73 -11.56 4.50
C ILE A 185 -4.94 -10.73 5.51
N LEU A 186 -5.22 -10.87 6.81
CA LEU A 186 -4.52 -10.11 7.83
C LEU A 186 -3.03 -10.48 7.86
N GLU A 187 -2.70 -11.75 7.76
CA GLU A 187 -1.31 -12.24 7.70
C GLU A 187 -0.61 -11.72 6.46
N PHE A 188 -1.28 -11.81 5.31
CA PHE A 188 -0.79 -11.20 4.09
C PHE A 188 -0.58 -9.68 4.21
N MET A 189 -1.52 -8.93 4.80
CA MET A 189 -1.40 -7.48 5.01
C MET A 189 -0.19 -7.13 5.88
N LYS A 190 0.05 -7.89 6.95
CA LYS A 190 1.21 -7.72 7.83
C LYS A 190 2.52 -7.91 7.05
N GLN A 191 2.61 -8.97 6.26
CA GLN A 191 3.80 -9.26 5.45
C GLN A 191 3.98 -8.26 4.31
N HIS A 192 2.89 -7.97 3.59
CA HIS A 192 2.84 -6.96 2.55
C HIS A 192 3.33 -5.63 3.11
N TYR A 193 2.87 -5.18 4.29
CA TYR A 193 3.32 -3.92 4.88
C TYR A 193 4.83 -3.88 5.14
N LYS A 194 5.39 -4.93 5.75
CA LYS A 194 6.83 -5.04 6.02
C LYS A 194 7.63 -4.86 4.73
N ASP A 195 7.31 -5.63 3.70
CA ASP A 195 8.08 -5.60 2.44
C ASP A 195 7.78 -4.34 1.61
N PHE A 196 6.53 -3.91 1.60
CA PHE A 196 6.04 -2.80 0.78
C PHE A 196 6.52 -1.45 1.31
N VAL A 197 6.16 -1.11 2.55
CA VAL A 197 6.53 0.17 3.16
C VAL A 197 8.03 0.22 3.41
N GLY A 198 8.64 -0.91 3.80
CA GLY A 198 10.09 -1.01 3.94
C GLY A 198 10.83 -0.69 2.64
N TYR A 199 10.40 -1.28 1.51
CA TYR A 199 10.98 -0.97 0.20
C TYR A 199 10.81 0.51 -0.16
N ILE A 200 9.60 1.07 -0.01
CA ILE A 200 9.38 2.44 -0.47
C ILE A 200 10.11 3.46 0.41
N LEU A 201 10.14 3.29 1.73
CA LEU A 201 10.93 4.16 2.61
C LEU A 201 12.42 4.12 2.28
N ASN A 202 12.94 2.96 1.87
CA ASN A 202 14.33 2.84 1.42
C ASN A 202 14.58 3.62 0.13
N GLU A 203 13.71 3.47 -0.87
CA GLU A 203 13.81 4.24 -2.12
C GLU A 203 13.66 5.75 -1.90
N TYR A 204 12.81 6.14 -0.95
CA TYR A 204 12.62 7.53 -0.53
C TYR A 204 13.92 8.13 0.00
N ARG A 205 14.60 7.44 0.92
CA ARG A 205 15.86 7.91 1.52
C ARG A 205 16.94 8.13 0.49
N LYS A 206 17.04 7.28 -0.53
CA LYS A 206 18.00 7.44 -1.62
C LYS A 206 17.76 8.75 -2.39
N LYS A 207 16.49 9.12 -2.61
CA LYS A 207 16.12 10.32 -3.35
C LYS A 207 16.24 11.62 -2.51
N LEU A 208 16.02 11.55 -1.20
CA LEU A 208 16.19 12.70 -0.28
C LEU A 208 17.62 13.25 -0.18
N GLN A 209 18.62 12.48 -0.61
CA GLN A 209 20.01 12.97 -0.62
C GLN A 209 20.24 14.06 -1.69
N LYS A 210 19.25 14.32 -2.55
CA LYS A 210 19.25 15.46 -3.46
C LYS A 210 18.81 16.72 -2.72
N LYS A 211 19.63 17.78 -2.74
CA LYS A 211 19.40 19.06 -2.05
C LYS A 211 18.22 19.89 -2.59
N ASP A 212 17.42 19.33 -3.49
CA ASP A 212 16.46 20.09 -4.31
C ASP A 212 15.25 20.63 -3.51
N PHE A 213 15.04 20.17 -2.26
CA PHE A 213 13.87 20.54 -1.44
C PHE A 213 14.16 21.47 -0.25
N GLU A 214 15.41 21.91 -0.04
CA GLU A 214 15.82 22.68 1.15
C GLU A 214 14.98 23.96 1.34
N LYS A 215 14.70 24.69 0.26
CA LYS A 215 13.86 25.90 0.25
C LYS A 215 12.44 25.65 0.78
N TYR A 216 11.83 24.52 0.43
CA TYR A 216 10.49 24.15 0.91
C TYR A 216 10.51 23.70 2.36
N SER A 217 11.55 22.99 2.77
CA SER A 217 11.71 22.54 4.16
C SER A 217 11.86 23.74 5.11
N VAL A 218 12.60 24.78 4.73
CA VAL A 218 12.67 26.05 5.51
C VAL A 218 11.30 26.71 5.62
N LEU A 219 10.60 26.90 4.50
CA LEU A 219 9.31 27.59 4.48
C LEU A 219 8.22 26.87 5.28
N ARG A 220 8.21 25.52 5.27
CA ARG A 220 7.30 24.75 6.12
C ARG A 220 7.62 24.90 7.59
N LYS A 221 8.90 24.87 7.98
CA LYS A 221 9.32 25.10 9.37
C LYS A 221 8.91 26.49 9.85
N GLU A 222 9.14 27.52 9.04
CA GLU A 222 8.72 28.89 9.35
C GLU A 222 7.22 29.01 9.56
N ALA A 223 6.42 28.21 8.84
CA ALA A 223 4.97 28.15 8.95
C ALA A 223 4.45 27.13 9.98
N GLY A 224 5.33 26.52 10.79
CA GLY A 224 4.95 25.56 11.84
C GLY A 224 4.49 24.19 11.33
N TYR A 225 4.71 23.87 10.05
CA TYR A 225 4.39 22.58 9.48
C TYR A 225 5.60 21.65 9.48
N ARG A 226 5.35 20.34 9.72
CA ARG A 226 6.40 19.32 9.58
C ARG A 226 6.95 19.28 8.17
N THR A 227 8.26 19.17 8.03
CA THR A 227 8.92 18.95 6.74
C THR A 227 8.75 17.52 6.26
N ILE A 228 9.18 17.27 5.02
CA ILE A 228 9.24 15.93 4.46
C ILE A 228 10.17 15.04 5.28
N GLU A 229 11.35 15.54 5.64
CA GLU A 229 12.38 14.80 6.37
C GLU A 229 11.90 14.40 7.76
N GLU A 230 11.30 15.35 8.49
CA GLU A 230 10.70 15.09 9.80
C GLU A 230 9.57 14.06 9.72
N ARG A 231 8.75 14.11 8.66
CA ARG A 231 7.66 13.14 8.47
C ARG A 231 8.20 11.76 8.09
N VAL A 232 9.24 11.67 7.27
CA VAL A 232 9.92 10.41 6.92
C VAL A 232 10.54 9.77 8.15
N GLU A 233 11.17 10.54 9.03
CA GLU A 233 11.75 10.05 10.27
C GLU A 233 10.67 9.55 11.23
N SER A 234 9.58 10.32 11.39
CA SER A 234 8.41 9.90 12.16
C SER A 234 7.82 8.60 11.62
N ILE A 235 7.57 8.51 10.31
CA ILE A 235 7.02 7.30 9.67
C ILE A 235 7.99 6.12 9.81
N THR A 236 9.29 6.35 9.63
CA THR A 236 10.31 5.32 9.85
C THR A 236 10.22 4.75 11.25
N SER A 237 10.11 5.61 12.26
CA SER A 237 10.05 5.19 13.66
C SER A 237 8.82 4.32 13.90
N VAL A 238 7.64 4.79 13.46
CA VAL A 238 6.38 4.05 13.56
C VAL A 238 6.46 2.71 12.82
N TYR A 239 7.02 2.70 11.60
CA TYR A 239 7.22 1.49 10.82
C TYR A 239 8.09 0.48 11.57
N ARG A 240 9.25 0.90 12.10
CA ARG A 240 10.15 0.01 12.86
C ARG A 240 9.47 -0.58 14.08
N ASP A 241 8.73 0.23 14.83
CA ASP A 241 8.03 -0.22 16.03
C ASP A 241 6.87 -1.16 15.70
N LEU A 242 6.12 -0.87 14.64
CA LEU A 242 5.05 -1.74 14.18
C LEU A 242 5.62 -3.09 13.70
N CYS A 243 6.68 -3.08 12.88
CA CYS A 243 7.30 -4.30 12.38
C CYS A 243 7.88 -5.22 13.48
N LYS A 244 8.23 -4.69 14.66
CA LYS A 244 8.63 -5.51 15.82
C LYS A 244 7.44 -6.22 16.49
N ARG A 245 6.23 -5.68 16.33
CA ARG A 245 5.00 -6.19 16.93
C ARG A 245 4.23 -7.13 16.00
N LEU A 246 4.48 -7.04 14.70
CA LEU A 246 3.94 -7.91 13.65
C LEU A 246 4.80 -9.14 13.45
#